data_AF-A0A2U0A3U8-F1
#
_entry.id   AF-A0A2U0A3U8-F1
#
_cell.length_a   1.000
_cell.length_b   1.000
_cell.length_c   1.000
_cell.angle_alpha   90.00
_cell.angle_beta   90.00
_cell.angle_gamma   90.00
#
_symmetry.space_group_name_H-M   'P 1'
#
loop_
_entity.id
_entity.type
_entity.pdbx_description
1 polymer ?
#
loop_
_entity_poly.entity_id
_entity_poly.type
_entity_poly.pdbx_seq_one_letter_code
_entity_poly.pdbx_strand_id
1 'polypeptide(L)'
;MDLTSEDALRLNVLLANKPQAIRIDESSMTLYGLSEKGESKITLKPNCRDDLYLRRVREVLSGHVQGSPGGYPVYLKRWSRMGQTRDENLEQLLLLGEPEAVVAFTCAKGITDELARRAWWISEDPDNARRMLNNPQVVNGSMGPVLAKFLVDYLPFETEPMVIIESLRLVLQPGLIGAEERAGLWRRSQRRPTYYLGFLASLPDDLPLQSTAWPLTDQESIALALLSEQDNPFAEQLLRIHSAAGQGYIATLLQVMEKPANQDVVTTLLDVVRDYLHSLRPSGDPDLTLEALQREADGLNSEPFLACCEAAGQRESELRTLYLLSGLGYGVVRPVLRNTDAIGSLMRKKLEPVFEPLKRYLGFLQGA
;
A
#
# COMPACT_ATOMS: atom_id res chain seq x y z
N MET A 1 -3.45 -17.53 -42.19
CA MET A 1 -3.43 -16.26 -42.92
C MET A 1 -2.34 -15.41 -42.31
N ASP A 2 -1.50 -14.85 -43.16
CA ASP A 2 -0.38 -14.00 -42.75
C ASP A 2 -0.79 -12.53 -42.70
N LEU A 3 0.04 -11.70 -42.07
CA LEU A 3 -0.14 -10.25 -42.08
C LEU A 3 -0.13 -9.71 -43.52
N THR A 4 -0.75 -8.56 -43.75
CA THR A 4 -0.62 -7.90 -45.05
C THR A 4 0.84 -7.57 -45.33
N SER A 5 1.25 -7.59 -46.61
CA SER A 5 2.63 -7.29 -47.00
C SER A 5 3.06 -5.88 -46.55
N GLU A 6 2.14 -4.93 -46.59
CA GLU A 6 2.35 -3.55 -46.11
C GLU A 6 2.61 -3.50 -44.61
N ASP A 7 1.77 -4.15 -43.78
CA ASP A 7 1.96 -4.16 -42.32
C ASP A 7 3.20 -4.95 -41.92
N ALA A 8 3.47 -6.09 -42.57
CA ALA A 8 4.68 -6.87 -42.32
C ALA A 8 5.95 -6.04 -42.57
N LEU A 9 6.01 -5.28 -43.67
CA LEU A 9 7.12 -4.37 -43.96
C LEU A 9 7.23 -3.27 -42.89
N ARG A 10 6.12 -2.61 -42.54
CA ARG A 10 6.09 -1.53 -41.55
C ARG A 10 6.53 -2.00 -40.16
N LEU A 11 6.08 -3.18 -39.72
CA LEU A 11 6.49 -3.78 -38.45
C LEU A 11 7.98 -4.11 -38.46
N ASN A 12 8.51 -4.68 -39.55
CA ASN A 12 9.95 -4.94 -39.64
C ASN A 12 10.79 -3.65 -39.59
N VAL A 13 10.33 -2.57 -40.24
CA VAL A 13 10.98 -1.26 -40.17
C VAL A 13 10.93 -0.68 -38.75
N LEU A 14 9.78 -0.79 -38.06
CA LEU A 14 9.64 -0.38 -36.67
C LEU A 14 10.66 -1.12 -35.79
N LEU A 15 10.71 -2.44 -35.88
CA LEU A 15 11.59 -3.30 -35.08
C LEU A 15 13.08 -3.05 -35.39
N ALA A 16 13.42 -2.79 -36.66
CA ALA A 16 14.78 -2.43 -37.05
C ALA A 16 15.27 -1.11 -36.41
N ASN A 17 14.34 -0.21 -36.08
CA ASN A 17 14.63 1.04 -35.36
C ASN A 17 14.77 0.86 -33.84
N LYS A 18 14.75 -0.38 -33.33
CA LYS A 18 14.96 -0.72 -31.91
C LYS A 18 14.06 0.07 -30.95
N PRO A 19 12.73 -0.12 -31.02
CA PRO A 19 11.82 0.54 -30.10
C PRO A 19 12.14 0.12 -28.65
N GLN A 20 11.88 1.01 -27.71
CA GLN A 20 12.02 0.79 -26.27
C GLN A 20 10.76 0.13 -25.65
N ALA A 21 9.59 0.37 -26.24
CA ALA A 21 8.31 -0.17 -25.81
C ALA A 21 7.32 -0.19 -26.99
N ILE A 22 6.37 -1.11 -26.95
CA ILE A 22 5.31 -1.26 -27.95
C ILE A 22 3.96 -1.35 -27.25
N ARG A 23 3.03 -0.51 -27.70
CA ARG A 23 1.64 -0.48 -27.24
C ARG A 23 0.71 -0.76 -28.42
N ILE A 24 -0.32 -1.55 -28.21
CA ILE A 24 -1.34 -1.82 -29.23
C ILE A 24 -2.69 -1.37 -28.69
N ASP A 25 -3.34 -0.47 -29.41
CA ASP A 25 -4.75 -0.17 -29.22
C ASP A 25 -5.56 -1.10 -30.13
N GLU A 26 -6.15 -2.13 -29.53
CA GLU A 26 -6.93 -3.14 -30.23
C GLU A 26 -8.20 -2.57 -30.85
N SER A 27 -8.80 -1.54 -30.24
CA SER A 27 -10.06 -0.95 -30.70
C SER A 27 -9.88 -0.15 -31.98
N SER A 28 -8.76 0.58 -32.09
CA SER A 28 -8.43 1.38 -33.26
C SER A 28 -7.48 0.65 -34.22
N MET A 29 -7.16 -0.61 -33.96
CA MET A 29 -6.20 -1.42 -34.71
C MET A 29 -4.89 -0.65 -34.98
N THR A 30 -4.37 -0.01 -33.94
CA THR A 30 -3.19 0.86 -34.06
C THR A 30 -2.08 0.39 -33.13
N LEU A 31 -0.89 0.19 -33.70
CA LEU A 31 0.33 -0.09 -32.98
C LEU A 31 1.15 1.19 -32.83
N TYR A 32 1.69 1.41 -31.64
CA TYR A 32 2.59 2.49 -31.30
C TYR A 32 3.94 1.91 -30.87
N GLY A 33 5.03 2.51 -31.33
CA GLY A 33 6.39 2.19 -30.88
C GLY A 33 7.05 3.41 -30.27
N LEU A 34 7.48 3.29 -29.03
CA LEU A 34 8.27 4.30 -28.32
C LEU A 34 9.75 4.13 -28.68
N SER A 35 10.43 5.22 -29.00
CA SER A 35 11.89 5.24 -29.21
C SER A 35 12.49 6.48 -28.56
N GLU A 36 13.83 6.57 -28.50
CA GLU A 36 14.52 7.78 -28.01
C GLU A 36 14.15 9.05 -28.82
N LYS A 37 13.78 8.89 -30.09
CA LYS A 37 13.42 10.00 -30.99
C LYS A 37 11.93 10.38 -30.92
N GLY A 38 11.14 9.65 -30.12
CA GLY A 38 9.71 9.87 -29.97
C GLY A 38 8.87 8.65 -30.37
N GLU A 39 7.58 8.92 -30.56
CA GLU A 39 6.56 7.91 -30.85
C GLU A 39 6.39 7.69 -32.36
N SER A 40 6.28 6.43 -32.76
CA SER A 40 5.92 6.00 -34.10
C SER A 40 4.58 5.28 -34.08
N LYS A 41 3.80 5.41 -35.17
CA LYS A 41 2.43 4.88 -35.27
C LYS A 41 2.25 4.06 -36.54
N ILE A 42 1.64 2.88 -36.41
CA ILE A 42 1.22 2.01 -37.50
C ILE A 42 -0.26 1.70 -37.32
N THR A 43 -1.11 2.23 -38.20
CA THR A 43 -2.49 1.76 -38.31
C THR A 43 -2.49 0.46 -39.12
N LEU A 44 -2.90 -0.62 -38.49
CA LEU A 44 -2.95 -1.97 -39.03
C LEU A 44 -4.11 -2.10 -40.01
N LYS A 45 -3.90 -2.89 -41.06
CA LYS A 45 -4.88 -3.19 -42.11
C LYS A 45 -5.20 -4.68 -42.08
N PRO A 46 -6.08 -5.13 -41.17
CA PRO A 46 -6.40 -6.54 -41.04
C PRO A 46 -7.03 -7.07 -42.33
N ASN A 47 -6.54 -8.22 -42.79
CA ASN A 47 -7.09 -8.99 -43.92
C ASN A 47 -7.95 -10.18 -43.45
N CYS A 48 -8.16 -10.29 -42.14
CA CYS A 48 -8.95 -11.32 -41.48
C CYS A 48 -9.56 -10.72 -40.20
N ARG A 49 -10.17 -11.55 -39.34
CA ARG A 49 -10.72 -11.08 -38.07
C ARG A 49 -9.63 -10.45 -37.19
N ASP A 50 -9.96 -9.35 -36.54
CA ASP A 50 -9.03 -8.54 -35.74
C ASP A 50 -8.31 -9.35 -34.66
N ASP A 51 -9.02 -10.25 -33.96
CA ASP A 51 -8.44 -11.11 -32.93
C ASP A 51 -7.35 -12.04 -33.47
N LEU A 52 -7.57 -12.60 -34.65
CA LEU A 52 -6.57 -13.43 -35.34
C LEU A 52 -5.42 -12.59 -35.86
N TYR A 53 -5.70 -11.39 -36.37
CA TYR A 53 -4.69 -10.49 -36.91
C TYR A 53 -3.74 -9.99 -35.82
N LEU A 54 -4.28 -9.51 -34.70
CA LEU A 54 -3.52 -9.06 -33.52
C LEU A 54 -2.65 -10.17 -32.96
N ARG A 55 -3.17 -11.40 -32.88
CA ARG A 55 -2.38 -12.57 -32.49
C ARG A 55 -1.16 -12.78 -33.40
N ARG A 56 -1.30 -12.58 -34.72
CA ARG A 56 -0.18 -12.67 -35.66
C ARG A 56 0.81 -11.53 -35.51
N VAL A 57 0.34 -10.32 -35.24
CA VAL A 57 1.22 -9.18 -34.92
C VAL A 57 2.06 -9.52 -33.68
N ARG A 58 1.44 -10.02 -32.61
CA ARG A 58 2.12 -10.45 -31.38
C ARG A 58 3.09 -11.61 -31.59
N GLU A 59 2.78 -12.56 -32.48
CA GLU A 59 3.70 -13.61 -32.90
C GLU A 59 4.96 -13.04 -33.57
N VAL A 60 4.84 -12.00 -34.41
CA VAL A 60 5.98 -11.31 -35.03
C VAL A 60 6.82 -10.57 -33.99
N LEU A 61 6.17 -9.81 -33.10
CA LEU A 61 6.86 -9.09 -32.02
C LEU A 61 7.62 -10.05 -31.09
N SER A 62 6.96 -11.11 -30.66
CA SER A 62 7.56 -12.15 -29.82
C SER A 62 8.71 -12.87 -30.53
N GLY A 63 8.60 -13.12 -31.83
CA GLY A 63 9.67 -13.74 -32.63
C GLY A 63 10.90 -12.87 -32.73
N HIS A 64 10.73 -11.54 -32.86
CA HIS A 64 11.84 -10.58 -32.86
C HIS A 64 12.57 -10.55 -31.53
N VAL A 65 11.82 -10.52 -30.42
CA VAL A 65 12.38 -10.52 -29.06
C VAL A 65 13.18 -11.79 -28.75
N GLN A 66 12.70 -12.97 -29.19
CA GLN A 66 13.30 -14.26 -28.84
C GLN A 66 14.37 -14.74 -29.83
N GLY A 67 14.48 -14.13 -31.01
CA GLY A 67 15.36 -14.61 -32.08
C GLY A 67 14.92 -15.93 -32.71
N SER A 68 13.69 -16.41 -32.46
CA SER A 68 13.14 -17.63 -33.08
C SER A 68 11.66 -17.45 -33.47
N PRO A 69 11.28 -17.76 -34.73
CA PRO A 69 9.89 -17.71 -35.16
C PRO A 69 9.05 -18.79 -34.47
N GLY A 70 7.87 -18.43 -33.93
CA GLY A 70 6.89 -19.38 -33.38
C GLY A 70 6.71 -19.37 -31.85
N GLY A 71 7.23 -18.37 -31.13
CA GLY A 71 7.26 -18.34 -29.66
C GLY A 71 5.93 -18.02 -28.93
N TYR A 72 4.92 -17.51 -29.62
CA TYR A 72 3.67 -17.03 -29.00
C TYR A 72 2.50 -17.99 -29.25
N PRO A 73 1.62 -18.30 -28.25
CA PRO A 73 1.56 -17.81 -26.86
C PRO A 73 2.35 -18.68 -25.86
N VAL A 74 3.20 -19.60 -26.34
CA VAL A 74 3.94 -20.56 -25.51
C VAL A 74 4.89 -19.83 -24.54
N TYR A 75 5.45 -18.69 -24.94
CA TYR A 75 6.34 -17.88 -24.13
C TYR A 75 5.66 -17.30 -22.88
N LEU A 76 4.49 -16.66 -23.01
CA LEU A 76 3.74 -16.14 -21.86
C LEU A 76 3.39 -17.27 -20.87
N LYS A 77 2.99 -18.45 -21.38
CA LYS A 77 2.66 -19.62 -20.54
C LYS A 77 3.86 -20.23 -19.84
N ARG A 78 5.04 -20.26 -20.46
CA ARG A 78 6.28 -20.76 -19.84
C ARG A 78 6.84 -19.77 -18.83
N TRP A 79 6.73 -18.47 -19.12
CA TRP A 79 7.26 -17.41 -18.29
C TRP A 79 6.42 -17.20 -17.02
N SER A 80 5.09 -17.30 -17.09
CA SER A 80 4.21 -17.35 -15.92
C SER A 80 4.53 -18.51 -14.94
N ARG A 81 5.16 -19.60 -15.43
CA ARG A 81 5.57 -20.76 -14.62
C ARG A 81 6.98 -20.65 -14.04
N MET A 82 7.88 -19.87 -14.64
CA MET A 82 9.28 -19.71 -14.22
C MET A 82 9.45 -18.54 -13.27
N GLY A 83 8.75 -18.57 -12.12
CA GLY A 83 8.68 -17.46 -11.15
C GLY A 83 10.00 -16.94 -10.55
N GLN A 84 11.17 -17.38 -11.01
CA GLN A 84 12.51 -17.03 -10.53
C GLN A 84 13.33 -16.16 -11.48
N THR A 85 12.99 -16.02 -12.77
CA THR A 85 13.78 -15.25 -13.77
C THR A 85 13.31 -13.79 -13.96
N ARG A 86 12.58 -13.23 -12.98
CA ARG A 86 11.84 -11.96 -13.13
C ARG A 86 12.70 -10.73 -13.48
N ASP A 87 14.00 -10.73 -13.22
CA ASP A 87 14.84 -9.54 -13.40
C ASP A 87 15.65 -9.56 -14.71
N GLU A 88 15.83 -10.72 -15.34
CA GLU A 88 16.55 -10.84 -16.61
C GLU A 88 15.59 -10.52 -17.78
N ASN A 89 15.95 -9.53 -18.60
CA ASN A 89 15.22 -9.11 -19.81
C ASN A 89 13.84 -8.44 -19.62
N LEU A 90 13.61 -7.71 -18.52
CA LEU A 90 12.38 -6.94 -18.31
C LEU A 90 12.02 -6.00 -19.48
N GLU A 91 13.03 -5.40 -20.11
CA GLU A 91 12.87 -4.55 -21.30
C GLU A 91 12.15 -5.25 -22.46
N GLN A 92 12.42 -6.54 -22.64
CA GLN A 92 11.85 -7.32 -23.73
C GLN A 92 10.34 -7.55 -23.58
N LEU A 93 9.82 -7.55 -22.35
CA LEU A 93 8.39 -7.68 -22.09
C LEU A 93 7.61 -6.49 -22.63
N LEU A 94 8.21 -5.30 -22.55
CA LEU A 94 7.63 -4.06 -23.03
C LEU A 94 7.51 -4.00 -24.57
N LEU A 95 8.15 -4.94 -25.28
CA LEU A 95 8.11 -5.03 -26.74
C LEU A 95 7.06 -6.01 -27.27
N LEU A 96 6.36 -6.74 -26.38
CA LEU A 96 5.43 -7.80 -26.80
C LEU A 96 4.10 -7.25 -27.34
N GLY A 97 3.74 -6.00 -27.04
CA GLY A 97 2.42 -5.44 -27.37
C GLY A 97 1.28 -6.11 -26.59
N GLU A 98 1.58 -6.61 -25.39
CA GLU A 98 0.65 -7.34 -24.52
C GLU A 98 0.39 -6.57 -23.23
N PRO A 99 -0.87 -6.24 -22.90
CA PRO A 99 -1.22 -5.63 -21.62
C PRO A 99 -0.77 -6.46 -20.41
N GLU A 100 -0.89 -7.80 -20.48
CA GLU A 100 -0.51 -8.70 -19.39
C GLU A 100 1.01 -8.71 -19.14
N ALA A 101 1.81 -8.43 -20.17
CA ALA A 101 3.26 -8.29 -20.01
C ALA A 101 3.62 -7.07 -19.17
N VAL A 102 2.84 -5.98 -19.27
CA VAL A 102 3.00 -4.79 -18.43
C VAL A 102 2.65 -5.10 -16.97
N VAL A 103 1.56 -5.82 -16.71
CA VAL A 103 1.18 -6.22 -15.35
C VAL A 103 2.25 -7.08 -14.68
N ALA A 104 2.79 -8.06 -15.43
CA ALA A 104 3.85 -8.91 -14.91
C ALA A 104 5.16 -8.14 -14.72
N PHE A 105 5.45 -7.19 -15.62
CA PHE A 105 6.56 -6.27 -15.49
C PHE A 105 6.44 -5.42 -14.22
N THR A 106 5.28 -4.80 -13.93
CA THR A 106 5.10 -3.92 -12.76
C THR A 106 5.22 -4.66 -11.43
N CYS A 107 5.10 -6.00 -11.44
CA CYS A 107 5.33 -6.86 -10.27
C CYS A 107 6.80 -7.27 -10.06
N ALA A 108 7.73 -6.88 -10.93
CA ALA A 108 9.14 -7.28 -10.86
C ALA A 108 9.93 -6.47 -9.83
N LYS A 109 10.95 -7.09 -9.22
CA LYS A 109 11.77 -6.43 -8.18
C LYS A 109 12.85 -5.53 -8.81
N GLY A 110 13.41 -5.93 -9.95
CA GLY A 110 14.45 -5.19 -10.68
C GLY A 110 13.96 -4.02 -11.55
N ILE A 111 12.74 -3.50 -11.34
CA ILE A 111 12.24 -2.35 -12.10
C ILE A 111 13.07 -1.11 -11.74
N THR A 112 13.57 -0.43 -12.77
CA THR A 112 14.20 0.89 -12.64
C THR A 112 13.21 2.00 -13.00
N ASP A 113 13.53 3.24 -12.64
CA ASP A 113 12.73 4.43 -12.98
C ASP A 113 12.46 4.56 -14.49
N GLU A 114 13.48 4.33 -15.33
CA GLU A 114 13.36 4.41 -16.78
C GLU A 114 12.47 3.28 -17.35
N LEU A 115 12.53 2.08 -16.78
CA LEU A 115 11.63 1.00 -17.20
C LEU A 115 10.19 1.26 -16.75
N ALA A 116 10.00 1.84 -15.56
CA ALA A 116 8.69 2.30 -15.09
C ALA A 116 8.10 3.36 -16.02
N ARG A 117 8.89 4.32 -16.50
CA ARG A 117 8.46 5.33 -17.48
C ARG A 117 7.96 4.68 -18.77
N ARG A 118 8.68 3.69 -19.29
CA ARG A 118 8.29 2.95 -20.50
C ARG A 118 7.02 2.13 -20.28
N ALA A 119 6.89 1.44 -19.15
CA ALA A 119 5.69 0.68 -18.81
C ALA A 119 4.46 1.59 -18.62
N TRP A 120 4.65 2.73 -17.96
CA TRP A 120 3.62 3.75 -17.80
C TRP A 120 3.13 4.29 -19.14
N TRP A 121 4.04 4.56 -20.09
CA TRP A 121 3.69 4.96 -21.45
C TRP A 121 2.85 3.90 -22.19
N ILE A 122 3.05 2.60 -21.91
CA ILE A 122 2.21 1.54 -22.50
C ILE A 122 0.80 1.56 -21.89
N SER A 123 0.68 1.71 -20.58
CA SER A 123 -0.59 1.60 -19.87
C SER A 123 -0.61 2.46 -18.60
N GLU A 124 -1.32 3.58 -18.69
CA GLU A 124 -1.60 4.50 -17.57
C GLU A 124 -2.76 3.98 -16.70
N ASP A 125 -2.53 2.86 -16.02
CA ASP A 125 -3.53 2.18 -15.19
C ASP A 125 -3.23 2.36 -13.69
N PRO A 126 -4.24 2.61 -12.83
CA PRO A 126 -4.03 2.81 -11.39
C PRO A 126 -3.38 1.61 -10.69
N ASP A 127 -3.68 0.37 -11.08
CA ASP A 127 -3.05 -0.79 -10.45
C ASP A 127 -1.57 -0.90 -10.84
N ASN A 128 -1.23 -0.52 -12.07
CA ASN A 128 0.17 -0.43 -12.51
C ASN A 128 0.92 0.66 -11.72
N ALA A 129 0.31 1.82 -11.51
CA ALA A 129 0.89 2.87 -10.68
C ALA A 129 1.14 2.38 -9.25
N ARG A 130 0.16 1.70 -8.64
CA ARG A 130 0.31 1.14 -7.28
C ARG A 130 1.45 0.12 -7.20
N ARG A 131 1.50 -0.83 -8.13
CA ARG A 131 2.57 -1.84 -8.19
C ARG A 131 3.95 -1.21 -8.33
N MET A 132 4.10 -0.22 -9.22
CA MET A 132 5.38 0.47 -9.42
C MET A 132 5.80 1.30 -8.20
N LEU A 133 4.86 1.94 -7.48
CA LEU A 133 5.16 2.71 -6.26
C LEU A 133 5.53 1.84 -5.04
N ASN A 134 5.41 0.52 -5.13
CA ASN A 134 5.99 -0.39 -4.14
C ASN A 134 7.51 -0.57 -4.31
N ASN A 135 8.11 -0.07 -5.42
CA ASN A 135 9.53 -0.20 -5.69
C ASN A 135 10.29 1.08 -5.31
N PRO A 136 11.26 1.02 -4.37
CA PRO A 136 12.04 2.19 -3.96
C PRO A 136 12.81 2.88 -5.09
N GLN A 137 13.23 2.17 -6.15
CA GLN A 137 13.92 2.80 -7.28
C GLN A 137 13.00 3.73 -8.08
N VAL A 138 11.70 3.39 -8.17
CA VAL A 138 10.69 4.21 -8.84
C VAL A 138 10.26 5.37 -7.94
N VAL A 139 10.05 5.10 -6.65
CA VAL A 139 9.68 6.12 -5.65
C VAL A 139 10.73 7.22 -5.58
N ASN A 140 12.02 6.86 -5.55
CA ASN A 140 13.12 7.81 -5.48
C ASN A 140 13.49 8.41 -6.86
N GLY A 141 12.87 7.93 -7.93
CA GLY A 141 13.09 8.36 -9.31
C GLY A 141 12.14 9.48 -9.75
N SER A 142 12.19 9.80 -11.04
CA SER A 142 11.32 10.82 -11.64
C SER A 142 9.87 10.36 -11.78
N MET A 143 9.63 9.05 -11.87
CA MET A 143 8.28 8.50 -12.02
C MET A 143 7.49 8.48 -10.72
N GLY A 144 8.13 8.43 -9.55
CA GLY A 144 7.45 8.43 -8.25
C GLY A 144 6.39 9.53 -8.14
N PRO A 145 6.75 10.83 -8.28
CA PRO A 145 5.80 11.93 -8.23
C PRO A 145 4.73 11.88 -9.33
N VAL A 146 5.07 11.42 -10.54
CA VAL A 146 4.13 11.30 -11.66
C VAL A 146 3.03 10.29 -11.33
N LEU A 147 3.42 9.09 -10.86
CA LEU A 147 2.49 8.02 -10.49
C LEU A 147 1.66 8.41 -9.27
N ALA A 148 2.28 9.06 -8.28
CA ALA A 148 1.58 9.52 -7.09
C ALA A 148 0.52 10.57 -7.44
N LYS A 149 0.86 11.54 -8.29
CA LYS A 149 -0.08 12.56 -8.75
C LYS A 149 -1.28 11.95 -9.47
N PHE A 150 -1.03 10.99 -10.36
CA PHE A 150 -2.09 10.25 -11.05
C PHE A 150 -3.02 9.56 -10.04
N LEU A 151 -2.49 8.84 -9.04
CA LEU A 151 -3.31 8.18 -8.02
C LEU A 151 -4.10 9.17 -7.17
N VAL A 152 -3.54 10.34 -6.84
CA VAL A 152 -4.26 11.40 -6.11
C VAL A 152 -5.47 11.92 -6.91
N ASP A 153 -5.30 12.09 -8.22
CA ASP A 153 -6.37 12.52 -9.12
C ASP A 153 -7.41 11.42 -9.34
N TYR A 154 -6.98 10.15 -9.30
CA TYR A 154 -7.84 8.98 -9.47
C TYR A 154 -8.62 8.59 -8.20
N LEU A 155 -8.07 8.86 -7.01
CA LEU A 155 -8.64 8.52 -5.70
C LEU A 155 -10.14 8.87 -5.48
N PRO A 156 -10.71 9.96 -6.02
CA PRO A 156 -12.14 10.24 -5.92
C PRO A 156 -13.04 9.18 -6.58
N PHE A 157 -12.54 8.51 -7.62
CA PHE A 157 -13.24 7.48 -8.40
C PHE A 157 -13.10 6.08 -7.78
N GLU A 158 -12.15 5.89 -6.87
CA GLU A 158 -11.96 4.63 -6.18
C GLU A 158 -13.11 4.37 -5.18
N THR A 159 -13.64 3.14 -5.21
CA THR A 159 -14.76 2.71 -4.38
C THR A 159 -14.34 1.66 -3.35
N GLU A 160 -13.32 0.86 -3.64
CA GLU A 160 -12.91 -0.24 -2.78
C GLU A 160 -12.08 0.26 -1.58
N PRO A 161 -12.54 0.09 -0.32
CA PRO A 161 -11.88 0.69 0.83
C PRO A 161 -10.40 0.31 0.98
N MET A 162 -10.06 -0.95 0.74
CA MET A 162 -8.68 -1.43 0.84
C MET A 162 -7.78 -0.83 -0.23
N VAL A 163 -8.31 -0.65 -1.43
CA VAL A 163 -7.59 -0.02 -2.55
C VAL A 163 -7.37 1.47 -2.29
N ILE A 164 -8.33 2.15 -1.64
CA ILE A 164 -8.16 3.54 -1.16
C ILE A 164 -7.01 3.61 -0.14
N ILE A 165 -7.00 2.72 0.86
CA ILE A 165 -5.97 2.68 1.91
C ILE A 165 -4.60 2.44 1.29
N GLU A 166 -4.48 1.44 0.42
CA GLU A 166 -3.22 1.14 -0.29
C GLU A 166 -2.74 2.33 -1.11
N SER A 167 -3.63 2.97 -1.89
CA SER A 167 -3.28 4.16 -2.68
C SER A 167 -2.77 5.29 -1.78
N LEU A 168 -3.44 5.55 -0.66
CA LEU A 168 -2.99 6.55 0.30
C LEU A 168 -1.63 6.21 0.91
N ARG A 169 -1.39 4.94 1.25
CA ARG A 169 -0.08 4.48 1.75
C ARG A 169 1.04 4.74 0.76
N LEU A 170 0.76 4.50 -0.52
CA LEU A 170 1.74 4.67 -1.57
C LEU A 170 2.02 6.14 -1.87
N VAL A 171 1.00 7.01 -1.94
CA VAL A 171 1.20 8.44 -2.27
C VAL A 171 1.70 9.28 -1.10
N LEU A 172 1.50 8.82 0.14
CA LEU A 172 2.00 9.52 1.35
C LEU A 172 3.46 9.20 1.68
N GLN A 173 4.15 8.39 0.85
CA GLN A 173 5.59 8.19 0.99
C GLN A 173 6.35 9.53 0.89
N PRO A 174 7.48 9.67 1.59
CA PRO A 174 8.24 10.92 1.62
C PRO A 174 8.60 11.43 0.22
N GLY A 175 8.34 12.70 -0.06
CA GLY A 175 8.76 13.39 -1.29
C GLY A 175 7.86 13.18 -2.52
N LEU A 176 6.84 12.32 -2.46
CA LEU A 176 5.98 12.05 -3.62
C LEU A 176 4.91 13.10 -3.88
N ILE A 177 4.34 13.70 -2.82
CA ILE A 177 3.30 14.73 -2.92
C ILE A 177 3.64 15.93 -2.05
N GLY A 178 3.09 17.10 -2.41
CA GLY A 178 3.30 18.33 -1.67
C GLY A 178 2.48 18.42 -0.37
N ALA A 179 2.85 19.35 0.52
CA ALA A 179 2.13 19.60 1.76
C ALA A 179 0.67 20.03 1.53
N GLU A 180 0.41 20.79 0.46
CA GLU A 180 -0.96 21.22 0.10
C GLU A 180 -1.83 20.04 -0.34
N GLU A 181 -1.30 19.14 -1.18
CA GLU A 181 -2.00 17.93 -1.63
C GLU A 181 -2.30 17.02 -0.44
N ARG A 182 -1.31 16.82 0.44
CA ARG A 182 -1.46 16.08 1.70
C ARG A 182 -2.59 16.66 2.58
N ALA A 183 -2.60 17.98 2.79
CA ALA A 183 -3.66 18.65 3.53
C ALA A 183 -5.03 18.56 2.81
N GLY A 184 -5.03 18.55 1.48
CA GLY A 184 -6.22 18.30 0.66
C GLY A 184 -6.80 16.91 0.87
N LEU A 185 -5.96 15.87 0.85
CA LEU A 185 -6.37 14.49 1.14
C LEU A 185 -6.91 14.34 2.56
N TRP A 186 -6.25 14.95 3.55
CA TRP A 186 -6.71 14.92 4.94
C TRP A 186 -8.10 15.54 5.12
N ARG A 187 -8.36 16.70 4.48
CA ARG A 187 -9.70 17.32 4.52
C ARG A 187 -10.79 16.42 3.96
N ARG A 188 -10.47 15.55 2.97
CA ARG A 188 -11.42 14.58 2.41
C ARG A 188 -11.79 13.48 3.41
N SER A 189 -10.92 13.17 4.37
CA SER A 189 -11.17 12.15 5.41
C SER A 189 -12.42 12.42 6.24
N GLN A 190 -12.81 13.68 6.42
CA GLN A 190 -14.05 14.06 7.11
C GLN A 190 -15.31 13.43 6.49
N ARG A 191 -15.31 13.25 5.16
CA ARG A 191 -16.43 12.65 4.43
C ARG A 191 -16.20 11.17 4.11
N ARG A 192 -14.94 10.72 4.10
CA ARG A 192 -14.54 9.34 3.80
C ARG A 192 -13.59 8.84 4.90
N PRO A 193 -14.10 8.28 6.01
CA PRO A 193 -13.27 7.86 7.16
C PRO A 193 -12.16 6.87 6.82
N THR A 194 -12.32 6.07 5.76
CA THR A 194 -11.28 5.19 5.21
C THR A 194 -9.96 5.91 4.93
N TYR A 195 -10.00 7.20 4.57
CA TYR A 195 -8.80 7.97 4.32
C TYR A 195 -7.95 8.14 5.59
N TYR A 196 -8.59 8.32 6.76
CA TYR A 196 -7.86 8.40 8.03
C TYR A 196 -6.98 7.17 8.25
N LEU A 197 -7.48 5.98 7.91
CA LEU A 197 -6.71 4.74 8.06
C LEU A 197 -5.46 4.71 7.15
N GLY A 198 -5.56 5.23 5.93
CA GLY A 198 -4.39 5.41 5.05
C GLY A 198 -3.34 6.34 5.66
N PHE A 199 -3.77 7.44 6.30
CA PHE A 199 -2.86 8.35 7.01
C PHE A 199 -2.24 7.71 8.25
N LEU A 200 -3.03 7.04 9.09
CA LEU A 200 -2.57 6.33 10.29
C LEU A 200 -1.49 5.29 9.92
N ALA A 201 -1.67 4.57 8.82
CA ALA A 201 -0.73 3.55 8.36
C ALA A 201 0.58 4.12 7.79
N SER A 202 0.64 5.40 7.44
CA SER A 202 1.75 5.97 6.65
C SER A 202 2.51 7.05 7.40
N LEU A 203 1.80 7.89 8.15
CA LEU A 203 2.33 9.08 8.82
C LEU A 203 1.78 9.14 10.25
N PRO A 204 1.97 8.10 11.08
CA PRO A 204 1.30 8.00 12.37
C PRO A 204 1.68 9.14 13.33
N ASP A 205 2.89 9.70 13.21
CA ASP A 205 3.36 10.83 14.02
C ASP A 205 3.39 12.19 13.28
N ASP A 206 3.00 12.24 12.01
CA ASP A 206 2.97 13.46 11.18
C ASP A 206 1.59 13.66 10.53
N LEU A 207 0.54 13.34 11.29
CA LEU A 207 -0.84 13.56 10.86
C LEU A 207 -1.10 15.06 10.68
N PRO A 208 -1.84 15.51 9.64
CA PRO A 208 -2.23 16.91 9.43
C PRO A 208 -3.31 17.40 10.42
N LEU A 209 -3.17 17.07 11.70
CA LEU A 209 -4.06 17.39 12.78
C LEU A 209 -3.30 18.16 13.85
N GLN A 210 -3.83 19.31 14.23
CA GLN A 210 -3.35 20.02 15.41
C GLN A 210 -3.98 19.39 16.65
N SER A 211 -3.15 18.82 17.51
CA SER A 211 -3.55 18.20 18.76
C SER A 211 -2.69 18.73 19.90
N THR A 212 -3.25 18.74 21.10
CA THR A 212 -2.54 19.14 22.30
C THR A 212 -1.92 17.90 22.93
N ALA A 213 -0.66 17.98 23.35
CA ALA A 213 -0.03 16.93 24.13
C ALA A 213 -0.80 16.70 25.45
N TRP A 214 -0.78 15.48 25.96
CA TRP A 214 -1.23 15.18 27.32
C TRP A 214 0.00 15.24 28.23
N PRO A 215 0.25 16.34 28.96
CA PRO A 215 1.55 16.57 29.56
C PRO A 215 1.85 15.55 30.66
N LEU A 216 3.06 15.00 30.59
CA LEU A 216 3.72 14.34 31.70
C LEU A 216 4.28 15.41 32.64
N THR A 217 4.49 15.07 33.91
CA THR A 217 5.26 15.94 34.81
C THR A 217 6.71 16.06 34.34
N ASP A 218 7.40 17.13 34.73
CA ASP A 218 8.81 17.31 34.37
C ASP A 218 9.67 16.13 34.83
N GLN A 219 9.38 15.60 36.02
CA GLN A 219 10.09 14.45 36.58
C GLN A 219 9.84 13.17 35.77
N GLU A 220 8.59 12.86 35.43
CA GLU A 220 8.24 11.73 34.56
C GLU A 220 8.92 11.86 33.20
N SER A 221 8.86 13.05 32.60
CA SER A 221 9.44 13.31 31.27
C SER A 221 10.95 13.06 31.24
N ILE A 222 11.68 13.53 32.26
CA ILE A 222 13.14 13.32 32.37
C ILE A 222 13.44 11.83 32.58
N ALA A 223 12.73 11.16 33.50
CA ALA A 223 12.99 9.76 33.81
C ALA A 223 12.69 8.84 32.61
N LEU A 224 11.60 9.10 31.90
CA LEU A 224 11.22 8.37 30.70
C LEU A 224 12.19 8.64 29.54
N ALA A 225 12.67 9.87 29.37
CA ALA A 225 13.65 10.20 28.34
C ALA A 225 14.97 9.41 28.56
N LEU A 226 15.46 9.34 29.80
CA LEU A 226 16.66 8.57 30.15
C LEU A 226 16.50 7.07 29.86
N LEU A 227 15.32 6.50 30.13
CA LEU A 227 15.03 5.11 29.79
C LEU A 227 14.88 4.90 28.27
N SER A 228 14.29 5.85 27.56
CA SER A 228 14.17 5.81 26.10
C SER A 228 15.54 5.85 25.42
N GLU A 229 16.50 6.62 25.96
CA GLU A 229 17.91 6.62 25.50
C GLU A 229 18.62 5.28 25.74
N GLN A 230 18.08 4.43 26.62
CA GLN A 230 18.54 3.07 26.90
C GLN A 230 17.71 2.02 26.15
N ASP A 231 17.02 2.42 25.07
CA ASP A 231 16.17 1.57 24.23
C ASP A 231 15.04 0.85 25.01
N ASN A 232 14.51 1.45 26.08
CA ASN A 232 13.35 0.91 26.77
C ASN A 232 12.07 1.18 25.93
N PRO A 233 11.42 0.14 25.37
CA PRO A 233 10.31 0.33 24.43
C PRO A 233 9.05 0.87 25.12
N PHE A 234 8.87 0.63 26.42
CA PHE A 234 7.75 1.16 27.19
C PHE A 234 7.88 2.67 27.39
N ALA A 235 9.09 3.13 27.70
CA ALA A 235 9.36 4.55 27.88
C ALA A 235 9.18 5.33 26.57
N GLU A 236 9.71 4.79 25.46
CA GLU A 236 9.54 5.37 24.12
C GLU A 236 8.05 5.52 23.76
N GLN A 237 7.27 4.44 23.90
CA GLN A 237 5.86 4.45 23.52
C GLN A 237 5.01 5.33 24.46
N LEU A 238 5.34 5.40 25.74
CA LEU A 238 4.65 6.30 26.67
C LEU A 238 4.94 7.77 26.34
N LEU A 239 6.20 8.14 26.06
CA LEU A 239 6.53 9.48 25.58
C LEU A 239 5.79 9.81 24.27
N ARG A 240 5.77 8.86 23.33
CA ARG A 240 5.13 9.01 22.03
C ARG A 240 3.63 9.23 22.15
N ILE A 241 2.92 8.45 22.97
CA ILE A 241 1.46 8.57 23.12
C ILE A 241 1.04 9.86 23.82
N HIS A 242 1.87 10.36 24.75
CA HIS A 242 1.66 11.64 25.44
C HIS A 242 1.98 12.86 24.59
N SER A 243 2.75 12.71 23.51
CA SER A 243 3.05 13.79 22.57
C SER A 243 1.80 14.32 21.87
N ALA A 244 1.88 15.54 21.32
CA ALA A 244 0.82 16.08 20.48
C ALA A 244 0.46 15.16 19.31
N ALA A 245 1.47 14.53 18.70
CA ALA A 245 1.29 13.59 17.59
C ALA A 245 0.55 12.31 18.04
N GLY A 246 0.96 11.72 19.17
CA GLY A 246 0.30 10.53 19.73
C GLY A 246 -1.16 10.79 20.13
N GLN A 247 -1.45 11.96 20.69
CA GLN A 247 -2.83 12.37 20.98
C GLN A 247 -3.66 12.55 19.69
N GLY A 248 -3.06 13.10 18.64
CA GLY A 248 -3.66 13.18 17.31
C GLY A 248 -3.91 11.81 16.68
N TYR A 249 -2.99 10.86 16.89
CA TYR A 249 -3.11 9.47 16.45
C TYR A 249 -4.31 8.79 17.12
N ILE A 250 -4.42 8.84 18.46
CA ILE A 250 -5.57 8.28 19.19
C ILE A 250 -6.89 8.92 18.74
N ALA A 251 -6.94 10.25 18.64
CA ALA A 251 -8.15 10.95 18.22
C ALA A 251 -8.60 10.48 16.83
N THR A 252 -7.65 10.26 15.92
CA THR A 252 -7.91 9.79 14.57
C THR A 252 -8.35 8.32 14.54
N LEU A 253 -7.76 7.45 15.37
CA LEU A 253 -8.21 6.06 15.53
C LEU A 253 -9.68 6.00 15.95
N LEU A 254 -10.07 6.79 16.95
CA LEU A 254 -11.44 6.86 17.43
C LEU A 254 -12.41 7.27 16.31
N GLN A 255 -12.02 8.21 15.43
CA GLN A 255 -12.84 8.58 14.27
C GLN A 255 -13.06 7.42 13.29
N VAL A 256 -12.04 6.58 13.05
CA VAL A 256 -12.19 5.39 12.18
C VAL A 256 -13.11 4.36 12.83
N MET A 257 -12.99 4.16 14.16
CA MET A 257 -13.78 3.19 14.92
C MET A 257 -15.29 3.52 14.96
N GLU A 258 -15.68 4.78 14.80
CA GLU A 258 -17.10 5.17 14.79
C GLU A 258 -17.88 4.51 13.65
N LYS A 259 -17.31 4.52 12.44
CA LYS A 259 -18.00 4.04 11.23
C LYS A 259 -17.04 3.32 10.29
N PRO A 260 -16.50 2.14 10.68
CA PRO A 260 -15.70 1.33 9.78
C PRO A 260 -16.56 0.90 8.57
N ALA A 261 -15.94 0.89 7.38
CA ALA A 261 -16.66 0.62 6.13
C ALA A 261 -17.04 -0.87 6.00
N ASN A 262 -16.11 -1.78 6.29
CA ASN A 262 -16.27 -3.23 6.18
C ASN A 262 -15.31 -3.95 7.15
N GLN A 263 -15.29 -5.29 7.11
CA GLN A 263 -14.48 -6.13 8.00
C GLN A 263 -12.97 -6.00 7.73
N ASP A 264 -12.57 -5.79 6.47
CA ASP A 264 -11.16 -5.63 6.11
C ASP A 264 -10.58 -4.33 6.68
N VAL A 265 -11.36 -3.24 6.66
CA VAL A 265 -11.00 -1.96 7.30
C VAL A 265 -10.86 -2.14 8.82
N VAL A 266 -11.72 -2.94 9.46
CA VAL A 266 -11.60 -3.23 10.90
C VAL A 266 -10.30 -3.99 11.20
N THR A 267 -10.02 -5.04 10.43
CA THR A 267 -8.81 -5.85 10.63
C THR A 267 -7.56 -5.00 10.40
N THR A 268 -7.54 -4.22 9.32
CA THR A 268 -6.44 -3.30 8.99
C THR A 268 -6.26 -2.23 10.05
N LEU A 269 -7.33 -1.70 10.64
CA LEU A 269 -7.24 -0.75 11.76
C LEU A 269 -6.53 -1.36 12.96
N LEU A 270 -6.85 -2.61 13.31
CA LEU A 270 -6.21 -3.31 14.42
C LEU A 270 -4.72 -3.58 14.14
N ASP A 271 -4.40 -3.97 12.90
CA ASP A 271 -3.02 -4.16 12.47
C ASP A 271 -2.22 -2.86 12.51
N VAL A 272 -2.80 -1.73 12.09
CA VAL A 272 -2.15 -0.41 12.17
C VAL A 272 -1.87 0.02 13.62
N VAL A 273 -2.77 -0.28 14.56
CA VAL A 273 -2.52 -0.03 15.99
C VAL A 273 -1.40 -0.93 16.52
N ARG A 274 -1.40 -2.21 16.14
CA ARG A 274 -0.32 -3.14 16.50
C ARG A 274 1.02 -2.65 15.97
N ASP A 275 1.10 -2.30 14.69
CA ASP A 275 2.32 -1.82 14.03
C ASP A 275 2.87 -0.55 14.71
N TYR A 276 1.99 0.37 15.11
CA TYR A 276 2.37 1.57 15.86
C TYR A 276 3.06 1.25 17.19
N LEU A 277 2.63 0.17 17.86
CA LEU A 277 3.10 -0.25 19.18
C LEU A 277 4.02 -1.49 19.12
N HIS A 278 4.54 -1.84 17.95
CA HIS A 278 5.21 -3.13 17.73
C HIS A 278 6.43 -3.35 18.67
N SER A 279 7.10 -2.26 19.08
CA SER A 279 8.29 -2.32 19.94
C SER A 279 8.01 -2.94 21.31
N LEU A 280 6.75 -2.93 21.76
CA LEU A 280 6.32 -3.55 23.02
C LEU A 280 6.22 -5.07 22.95
N ARG A 281 6.17 -5.66 21.75
CA ARG A 281 6.01 -7.11 21.53
C ARG A 281 7.05 -7.66 20.55
N PRO A 282 8.33 -7.76 20.95
CA PRO A 282 9.38 -8.34 20.11
C PRO A 282 9.16 -9.82 19.75
N SER A 283 8.29 -10.52 20.50
CA SER A 283 7.89 -11.90 20.21
C SER A 283 7.00 -12.04 18.96
N GLY A 284 6.53 -10.92 18.39
CA GLY A 284 5.66 -10.88 17.22
C GLY A 284 4.18 -10.80 17.56
N ASP A 285 3.36 -11.12 16.56
CA ASP A 285 1.92 -10.81 16.53
C ASP A 285 1.08 -11.93 17.15
N PRO A 286 0.47 -11.73 18.33
CA PRO A 286 -0.36 -12.75 18.95
C PRO A 286 -1.73 -12.87 18.27
N ASP A 287 -2.24 -14.08 18.13
CA ASP A 287 -3.59 -14.36 17.63
C ASP A 287 -4.55 -14.67 18.79
N LEU A 288 -4.79 -13.66 19.63
CA LEU A 288 -5.52 -13.80 20.90
C LEU A 288 -6.84 -13.02 20.92
N THR A 289 -7.79 -13.47 21.74
CA THR A 289 -9.01 -12.68 22.03
C THR A 289 -8.67 -11.50 22.92
N LEU A 290 -9.56 -10.50 22.98
CA LEU A 290 -9.36 -9.32 23.82
C LEU A 290 -9.16 -9.68 25.30
N GLU A 291 -9.91 -10.65 25.82
CA GLU A 291 -9.80 -11.10 27.22
C GLU A 291 -8.48 -11.83 27.48
N ALA A 292 -7.93 -12.52 26.48
CA ALA A 292 -6.63 -13.17 26.59
C ALA A 292 -5.50 -12.15 26.57
N LEU A 293 -5.58 -11.13 25.69
CA LEU A 293 -4.64 -10.01 25.70
C LEU A 293 -4.67 -9.24 27.02
N GLN A 294 -5.85 -9.03 27.59
CA GLN A 294 -5.99 -8.41 28.90
C GLN A 294 -5.28 -9.23 30.00
N ARG A 295 -5.48 -10.55 30.02
CA ARG A 295 -4.79 -11.44 30.96
C ARG A 295 -3.26 -11.41 30.78
N GLU A 296 -2.76 -11.35 29.55
CA GLU A 296 -1.31 -11.19 29.31
C GLU A 296 -0.81 -9.84 29.81
N ALA A 297 -1.55 -8.76 29.54
CA ALA A 297 -1.20 -7.42 29.98
C ALA A 297 -1.21 -7.30 31.50
N ASP A 298 -2.15 -7.95 32.21
CA ASP A 298 -2.22 -8.00 33.67
C ASP A 298 -1.06 -8.81 34.29
N GLY A 299 -0.59 -9.84 33.58
CA GLY A 299 0.54 -10.68 34.00
C GLY A 299 1.93 -10.14 33.63
N LEU A 300 2.00 -9.02 32.89
CA LEU A 300 3.25 -8.45 32.41
C LEU A 300 4.18 -8.06 33.56
N ASN A 301 5.42 -8.53 33.50
CA ASN A 301 6.46 -8.34 34.51
C ASN A 301 7.89 -8.36 33.92
N SER A 302 8.04 -8.01 32.64
CA SER A 302 9.36 -7.95 32.00
C SER A 302 10.22 -6.85 32.61
N GLU A 303 11.55 -7.02 32.56
CA GLU A 303 12.49 -6.03 33.11
C GLU A 303 12.29 -4.61 32.54
N PRO A 304 12.11 -4.40 31.21
CA PRO A 304 11.83 -3.06 30.69
C PRO A 304 10.52 -2.46 31.20
N PHE A 305 9.49 -3.29 31.38
CA PHE A 305 8.20 -2.86 31.94
C PHE A 305 8.36 -2.40 33.39
N LEU A 306 9.02 -3.21 34.24
CA LEU A 306 9.21 -2.90 35.65
C LEU A 306 10.05 -1.62 35.82
N ALA A 307 11.14 -1.48 35.06
CA ALA A 307 11.96 -0.26 35.08
C ALA A 307 11.14 0.99 34.68
N CYS A 308 10.26 0.86 33.68
CA CYS A 308 9.39 1.95 33.26
C CYS A 308 8.32 2.26 34.32
N CYS A 309 7.75 1.27 35.00
CA CYS A 309 6.80 1.48 36.10
C CYS A 309 7.44 2.24 37.27
N GLU A 310 8.69 1.91 37.63
CA GLU A 310 9.43 2.61 38.67
C GLU A 310 9.69 4.07 38.30
N ALA A 311 10.02 4.34 37.03
CA ALA A 311 10.32 5.69 36.53
C ALA A 311 9.08 6.56 36.28
N ALA A 312 7.98 5.96 35.78
CA ALA A 312 6.77 6.66 35.34
C ALA A 312 5.73 6.90 36.45
N GLY A 313 6.02 6.51 37.70
CA GLY A 313 5.09 6.69 38.81
C GLY A 313 3.81 5.84 38.69
N GLN A 314 2.64 6.44 38.97
CA GLN A 314 1.32 5.76 38.99
C GLN A 314 0.75 5.44 37.58
N ARG A 315 1.60 5.23 36.58
CA ARG A 315 1.21 5.00 35.16
C ARG A 315 1.26 3.54 34.72
N GLU A 316 1.36 2.61 35.66
CA GLU A 316 1.34 1.16 35.37
C GLU A 316 0.14 0.76 34.50
N SER A 317 -1.05 1.30 34.79
CA SER A 317 -2.28 1.04 34.02
C SER A 317 -2.17 1.50 32.55
N GLU A 318 -1.47 2.59 32.27
CA GLU A 318 -1.23 3.08 30.90
C GLU A 318 -0.29 2.14 30.16
N LEU A 319 0.80 1.73 30.80
CA LEU A 319 1.76 0.78 30.23
C LEU A 319 1.11 -0.58 29.89
N ARG A 320 0.28 -1.11 30.80
CA ARG A 320 -0.49 -2.33 30.54
C ARG A 320 -1.49 -2.14 29.40
N THR A 321 -2.13 -0.98 29.31
CA THR A 321 -3.04 -0.64 28.21
C THR A 321 -2.30 -0.60 26.87
N LEU A 322 -1.12 0.05 26.80
CA LEU A 322 -0.29 0.06 25.60
C LEU A 322 0.14 -1.36 25.18
N TYR A 323 0.52 -2.20 26.14
CA TYR A 323 0.88 -3.61 25.86
C TYR A 323 -0.32 -4.48 25.41
N LEU A 324 -1.53 -4.19 25.90
CA LEU A 324 -2.75 -4.81 25.39
C LEU A 324 -2.99 -4.40 23.93
N LEU A 325 -2.90 -3.09 23.64
CA LEU A 325 -3.12 -2.54 22.30
C LEU A 325 -2.06 -2.98 21.28
N SER A 326 -0.84 -3.28 21.72
CA SER A 326 0.20 -3.85 20.84
C SER A 326 -0.09 -5.29 20.43
N GLY A 327 -1.04 -5.98 21.07
CA GLY A 327 -1.43 -7.34 20.71
C GLY A 327 -2.65 -7.42 19.79
N LEU A 328 -3.18 -6.28 19.31
CA LEU A 328 -4.38 -6.28 18.48
C LEU A 328 -4.15 -6.97 17.12
N GLY A 329 -5.22 -7.55 16.59
CA GLY A 329 -5.21 -8.24 15.31
C GLY A 329 -6.52 -8.99 15.09
N TYR A 330 -6.55 -9.87 14.08
CA TYR A 330 -7.77 -10.61 13.75
C TYR A 330 -8.32 -11.46 14.92
N GLY A 331 -7.46 -12.00 15.80
CA GLY A 331 -7.86 -12.77 16.97
C GLY A 331 -8.87 -12.06 17.88
N VAL A 332 -8.77 -10.73 17.98
CA VAL A 332 -9.63 -9.89 18.83
C VAL A 332 -11.06 -9.82 18.31
N VAL A 333 -11.23 -9.77 16.99
CA VAL A 333 -12.55 -9.68 16.34
C VAL A 333 -13.08 -11.03 15.86
N ARG A 334 -12.23 -12.07 15.82
CA ARG A 334 -12.58 -13.44 15.41
C ARG A 334 -13.84 -14.00 16.07
N PRO A 335 -14.08 -13.86 17.39
CA PRO A 335 -15.30 -14.36 18.01
C PRO A 335 -16.58 -13.76 17.43
N VAL A 336 -16.49 -12.54 16.91
CA VAL A 336 -17.59 -11.79 16.30
C VAL A 336 -17.68 -12.05 14.80
N LEU A 337 -16.57 -11.87 14.08
CA LEU A 337 -16.54 -11.81 12.61
C LEU A 337 -16.54 -13.18 11.94
N ARG A 338 -16.00 -14.23 12.58
CA ARG A 338 -15.91 -15.58 11.97
C ARG A 338 -17.27 -16.12 11.49
N ASN A 339 -18.35 -15.76 12.18
CA ASN A 339 -19.68 -16.30 11.94
C ASN A 339 -20.63 -15.28 11.30
N THR A 340 -20.10 -14.23 10.65
CA THR A 340 -20.94 -13.20 10.05
C THR A 340 -20.31 -12.55 8.83
N ASP A 341 -21.12 -12.32 7.82
CA ASP A 341 -20.88 -11.49 6.64
C ASP A 341 -21.52 -10.10 6.79
N ALA A 342 -21.86 -9.71 8.02
CA ALA A 342 -22.58 -8.47 8.27
C ALA A 342 -21.75 -7.28 7.81
N ILE A 343 -22.44 -6.32 7.18
CA ILE A 343 -21.89 -5.03 6.73
C ILE A 343 -22.66 -3.87 7.38
N GLY A 344 -22.10 -2.66 7.28
CA GLY A 344 -22.79 -1.44 7.71
C GLY A 344 -23.19 -1.43 9.19
N SER A 345 -24.43 -1.05 9.48
CA SER A 345 -24.93 -0.89 10.87
C SER A 345 -24.97 -2.19 11.65
N LEU A 346 -25.32 -3.32 11.00
CA LEU A 346 -25.36 -4.61 11.66
C LEU A 346 -23.96 -5.07 12.07
N MET A 347 -22.94 -4.85 11.22
CA MET A 347 -21.54 -5.11 11.55
C MET A 347 -21.11 -4.32 12.78
N ARG A 348 -21.42 -3.01 12.81
CA ARG A 348 -21.07 -2.13 13.94
C ARG A 348 -21.69 -2.62 15.24
N LYS A 349 -22.99 -2.97 15.23
CA LYS A 349 -23.66 -3.52 16.41
C LYS A 349 -23.01 -4.81 16.90
N LYS A 350 -22.59 -5.68 15.97
CA LYS A 350 -21.90 -6.92 16.33
C LYS A 350 -20.50 -6.67 16.91
N LEU A 351 -19.81 -5.61 16.47
CA LEU A 351 -18.48 -5.22 16.95
C LEU A 351 -18.50 -4.48 18.29
N GLU A 352 -19.64 -3.96 18.76
CA GLU A 352 -19.76 -3.25 20.04
C GLU A 352 -19.06 -3.95 21.23
N PRO A 353 -19.20 -5.27 21.44
CA PRO A 353 -18.53 -5.95 22.56
C PRO A 353 -16.99 -5.85 22.54
N VAL A 354 -16.40 -5.59 21.38
CA VAL A 354 -14.96 -5.43 21.18
C VAL A 354 -14.59 -3.94 21.10
N PHE A 355 -15.34 -3.16 20.32
CA PHE A 355 -15.03 -1.76 20.07
C PHE A 355 -15.29 -0.86 21.29
N GLU A 356 -16.31 -1.12 22.11
CA GLU A 356 -16.58 -0.32 23.30
C GLU A 356 -15.46 -0.43 24.35
N PRO A 357 -14.93 -1.62 24.71
CA PRO A 357 -13.71 -1.72 25.51
C PRO A 357 -12.51 -1.00 24.89
N LEU A 358 -12.25 -1.19 23.59
CA LEU A 358 -11.11 -0.55 22.91
C LEU A 358 -11.20 0.97 22.91
N LYS A 359 -12.39 1.54 22.66
CA LYS A 359 -12.62 2.99 22.78
C LYS A 359 -12.38 3.50 24.19
N ARG A 360 -12.73 2.73 25.23
CA ARG A 360 -12.42 3.09 26.62
C ARG A 360 -10.92 3.06 26.92
N TYR A 361 -10.19 2.05 26.44
CA TYR A 361 -8.73 2.02 26.58
C TYR A 361 -8.06 3.20 25.87
N LEU A 362 -8.50 3.53 24.65
CA LEU A 362 -8.00 4.67 23.91
C LEU A 362 -8.36 6.01 24.59
N GLY A 363 -9.60 6.15 25.08
CA GLY A 363 -10.03 7.35 25.82
C GLY A 363 -9.26 7.56 27.12
N PHE A 364 -8.95 6.49 27.85
CA PHE A 364 -8.09 6.53 29.03
C PHE A 364 -6.69 7.11 28.70
N LEU A 365 -6.13 6.76 27.54
CA LEU A 365 -4.84 7.30 27.06
C LEU A 365 -4.93 8.75 26.52
N GLN A 366 -6.11 9.37 26.50
CA GLN A 366 -6.29 10.80 26.20
C GLN A 366 -6.45 11.66 27.46
N GLY A 367 -6.35 11.06 28.66
CA GLY A 367 -6.60 11.75 29.92
C GLY A 367 -8.07 12.11 30.16
N ALA A 368 -9.01 11.32 29.59
CA ALA A 368 -10.45 11.51 29.70
C ALA A 368 -11.12 10.60 30.74
#